data_AF-A0A9D7RZ74-F1
#
_entry.id   AF-A0A9D7RZ74-F1
#
_cell.length_a   1.000
_cell.length_b   1.000
_cell.length_c   1.000
_cell.angle_alpha   90.00
_cell.angle_beta   90.00
_cell.angle_gamma   90.00
#
_symmetry.space_group_name_H-M   'P 1'
#
loop_
_entity.id
_entity.type
_entity.pdbx_description
1 polymer ?
#
loop_
_entity_poly.entity_id
_entity_poly.type
_entity_poly.pdbx_seq_one_letter_code
_entity_poly.pdbx_strand_id
1 'polypeptide(L)'
;MSLRKADLPRAHAALTAALIALLLPPAAIAGGPGGCSDISAIAPFTQFRFDQFQSIFDTLTNPKDPDSQLCSSCHPADLGAGGLGLGAGFSYDNLVGVPSDQDSGILRVSPGNPLSSLLFQKVNCDQPQVGFRMPPGGSLSLTQQALIFDWIRWGAPLSRLGFEDR
;
A
#
# COMPACT_ATOMS: atom_id res chain seq x y z
N MET A 1 -57.21 53.95 -56.68
CA MET A 1 -56.99 54.68 -55.41
C MET A 1 -55.86 53.99 -54.69
N SER A 2 -54.78 54.74 -54.45
CA SER A 2 -53.57 54.35 -53.73
C SER A 2 -53.87 53.68 -52.39
N LEU A 3 -53.01 52.76 -51.94
CA LEU A 3 -52.45 52.77 -50.57
C LEU A 3 -51.26 51.80 -50.47
N ARG A 4 -50.32 52.18 -49.60
CA ARG A 4 -48.88 51.88 -49.65
C ARG A 4 -48.47 50.68 -48.79
N LYS A 5 -47.30 50.12 -49.19
CA LYS A 5 -46.25 49.36 -48.48
C LYS A 5 -46.40 49.08 -46.97
N ALA A 6 -45.96 47.89 -46.58
CA ALA A 6 -45.14 47.70 -45.37
C ALA A 6 -44.13 46.56 -45.59
N ASP A 7 -42.85 46.92 -45.67
CA ASP A 7 -41.70 46.03 -45.57
C ASP A 7 -41.53 45.55 -44.12
N LEU A 8 -41.26 44.25 -43.91
CA LEU A 8 -40.89 43.70 -42.60
C LEU A 8 -39.44 43.18 -42.65
N PRO A 9 -38.55 43.57 -41.72
CA PRO A 9 -37.15 43.18 -41.74
C PRO A 9 -36.95 41.72 -41.30
N ARG A 10 -36.05 41.01 -42.01
CA ARG A 10 -35.48 39.73 -41.59
C ARG A 10 -34.61 39.94 -40.35
N ALA A 11 -35.04 39.40 -39.21
CA ALA A 11 -34.17 39.26 -38.05
C ALA A 11 -33.23 38.07 -38.27
N HIS A 12 -31.93 38.35 -38.45
CA HIS A 12 -30.88 37.35 -38.35
C HIS A 12 -30.62 37.09 -36.86
N ALA A 13 -31.12 35.99 -36.33
CA ALA A 13 -30.72 35.50 -35.02
C ALA A 13 -29.28 34.98 -35.10
N ALA A 14 -28.33 35.74 -34.56
CA ALA A 14 -26.96 35.28 -34.36
C ALA A 14 -26.97 34.22 -33.26
N LEU A 15 -26.75 32.95 -33.63
CA LEU A 15 -26.43 31.89 -32.66
C LEU A 15 -25.03 32.14 -32.12
N THR A 16 -24.93 32.66 -30.90
CA THR A 16 -23.69 32.65 -30.13
C THR A 16 -23.50 31.24 -29.56
N ALA A 17 -22.55 30.49 -30.13
CA ALA A 17 -22.08 29.23 -29.53
C ALA A 17 -21.33 29.55 -28.24
N ALA A 18 -21.96 29.31 -27.09
CA ALA A 18 -21.27 29.34 -25.81
C ALA A 18 -20.37 28.11 -25.70
N LEU A 19 -19.05 28.29 -25.84
CA LEU A 19 -18.07 27.28 -25.46
C LEU A 19 -18.10 27.15 -23.92
N ILE A 20 -18.74 26.09 -23.44
CA ILE A 20 -18.59 25.64 -22.06
C ILE A 20 -17.23 24.95 -21.99
N ALA A 21 -16.21 25.69 -21.56
CA ALA A 21 -14.92 25.10 -21.20
C ALA A 21 -15.15 24.22 -19.96
N LEU A 22 -15.19 22.91 -20.17
CA LEU A 22 -15.23 21.91 -19.11
C LEU A 22 -13.91 22.01 -18.33
N LEU A 23 -13.92 22.76 -17.23
CA LEU A 23 -12.82 22.82 -16.27
C LEU A 23 -12.73 21.44 -15.60
N LEU A 24 -11.91 20.54 -16.18
CA LEU A 24 -11.50 19.35 -15.45
C LEU A 24 -10.70 19.83 -14.22
N PRO A 25 -11.09 19.45 -12.99
CA PRO A 25 -10.23 19.67 -11.85
C PRO A 25 -8.91 18.92 -12.08
N PRO A 26 -7.76 19.50 -11.69
CA PRO A 26 -6.51 18.76 -11.74
C PRO A 26 -6.68 17.49 -10.89
N ALA A 27 -6.37 16.34 -11.48
CA ALA A 27 -6.27 15.10 -10.72
C ALA A 27 -5.28 15.36 -9.58
N ALA A 28 -5.74 15.31 -8.33
CA ALA A 28 -4.85 15.29 -7.20
C ALA A 28 -3.96 14.06 -7.39
N ILE A 29 -2.67 14.28 -7.65
CA ILE A 29 -1.69 13.21 -7.54
C ILE A 29 -1.65 12.90 -6.05
N ALA A 30 -2.50 11.98 -5.59
CA ALA A 30 -2.32 11.36 -4.30
C ALA A 30 -0.92 10.75 -4.35
N GLY A 31 0.03 11.40 -3.67
CA GLY A 31 1.40 10.92 -3.60
C GLY A 31 1.33 9.50 -3.04
N GLY A 32 1.68 8.52 -3.87
CA GLY A 32 1.84 7.15 -3.40
C GLY A 32 2.92 7.06 -2.33
N PRO A 33 3.17 5.85 -1.79
CA PRO A 33 4.19 5.66 -0.76
C PRO A 33 5.53 6.32 -1.13
N GLY A 34 6.11 7.07 -0.18
CA GLY A 34 7.30 7.89 -0.39
C GLY A 34 8.40 7.62 0.64
N GLY A 35 9.65 7.97 0.31
CA GLY A 35 10.81 7.75 1.20
C GLY A 35 11.08 6.27 1.45
N CYS A 36 10.91 5.43 0.42
CA CYS A 36 11.10 3.99 0.52
C CYS A 36 12.59 3.63 0.51
N SER A 37 13.02 2.77 1.43
CA SER A 37 14.39 2.26 1.46
C SER A 37 14.71 1.46 0.19
N ASP A 38 15.95 1.59 -0.30
CA ASP A 38 16.45 0.81 -1.44
C ASP A 38 16.91 -0.58 -0.97
N ILE A 39 16.21 -1.60 -1.44
CA ILE A 39 16.50 -3.01 -1.15
C ILE A 39 17.16 -3.73 -2.34
N SER A 40 17.46 -3.04 -3.44
CA SER A 40 17.97 -3.64 -4.68
C SER A 40 19.34 -4.33 -4.52
N ALA A 41 20.11 -3.93 -3.51
CA ALA A 41 21.40 -4.53 -3.19
C ALA A 41 21.28 -5.86 -2.39
N ILE A 42 20.09 -6.21 -1.88
CA ILE A 42 19.88 -7.44 -1.14
C ILE A 42 19.56 -8.58 -2.12
N ALA A 43 20.27 -9.70 -2.01
CA ALA A 43 20.00 -10.88 -2.82
C ALA A 43 18.55 -11.37 -2.60
N PRO A 44 17.78 -11.66 -3.67
CA PRO A 44 16.39 -12.06 -3.52
C PRO A 44 16.23 -13.35 -2.73
N PHE A 45 15.23 -13.38 -1.85
CA PHE A 45 14.83 -14.58 -1.13
C PHE A 45 13.90 -15.44 -2.01
N THR A 46 14.16 -16.75 -2.04
CA THR A 46 13.36 -17.71 -2.83
C THR A 46 12.83 -18.87 -2.00
N GLN A 47 13.22 -18.94 -0.72
CA GLN A 47 12.80 -19.96 0.21
C GLN A 47 12.15 -19.30 1.41
N PHE A 48 10.98 -19.81 1.81
CA PHE A 48 10.19 -19.25 2.88
C PHE A 48 9.66 -20.34 3.78
N ARG A 49 9.69 -20.04 5.07
CA ARG A 49 8.95 -20.76 6.08
C ARG A 49 8.28 -19.70 6.95
N PHE A 50 6.97 -19.76 7.08
CA PHE A 50 6.24 -18.67 7.74
C PHE A 50 6.58 -18.55 9.23
N ASP A 51 7.03 -19.63 9.89
CA ASP A 51 7.58 -19.58 11.25
C ASP A 51 8.83 -18.66 11.36
N GLN A 52 9.69 -18.63 10.35
CA GLN A 52 10.82 -17.70 10.27
C GLN A 52 10.34 -16.26 10.05
N PHE A 53 9.29 -16.08 9.24
CA PHE A 53 8.67 -14.77 9.06
C PHE A 53 8.03 -14.26 10.35
N GLN A 54 7.35 -15.13 11.09
CA GLN A 54 6.78 -14.83 12.41
C GLN A 54 7.85 -14.31 13.38
N SER A 55 9.10 -14.80 13.27
CA SER A 55 10.21 -14.31 14.09
C SER A 55 10.54 -12.83 13.86
N ILE A 56 10.18 -12.24 12.71
CA ILE A 56 10.31 -10.80 12.47
C ILE A 56 9.36 -10.01 13.38
N PHE A 57 8.17 -10.56 13.68
CA PHE A 57 7.19 -9.94 14.57
C PHE A 57 7.44 -10.25 16.05
N ASP A 58 7.96 -11.44 16.34
CA ASP A 58 8.13 -11.97 17.69
C ASP A 58 9.48 -11.60 18.32
N THR A 59 10.55 -11.51 17.54
CA THR A 59 11.92 -11.49 18.08
C THR A 59 12.79 -10.34 17.57
N LEU A 60 13.22 -9.53 18.54
CA LEU A 60 14.62 -9.17 18.72
C LEU A 60 15.49 -10.43 18.77
N THR A 61 16.36 -10.63 17.79
CA THR A 61 17.64 -11.34 18.01
C THR A 61 18.79 -10.61 17.35
N ASN A 62 19.02 -9.36 17.77
CA ASN A 62 20.36 -8.82 17.93
C ASN A 62 20.48 -8.25 19.36
N PRO A 63 21.31 -8.83 20.24
CA PRO A 63 21.55 -8.29 21.58
C PRO A 63 22.13 -6.86 21.63
N LYS A 64 22.44 -6.27 20.47
CA LYS A 64 23.02 -4.93 20.35
C LYS A 64 22.02 -3.83 19.93
N ASP A 65 20.75 -4.15 19.72
CA ASP A 65 19.75 -3.17 19.27
C ASP A 65 18.58 -3.08 20.27
N PRO A 66 18.57 -2.09 21.19
CA PRO A 66 17.49 -1.89 22.15
C PRO A 66 16.24 -1.20 21.56
N ASP A 67 16.26 -0.78 20.28
CA ASP A 67 15.20 0.06 19.69
C ASP A 67 14.18 -0.72 18.84
N SER A 68 14.32 -2.05 18.72
CA SER A 68 13.26 -2.87 18.10
C SER A 68 12.07 -2.96 19.06
N GLN A 69 11.18 -1.98 18.92
CA GLN A 69 9.80 -2.03 19.39
C GLN A 69 9.14 -3.22 18.69
N LEU A 70 8.97 -4.30 19.45
CA LEU A 70 8.35 -5.54 19.02
C LEU A 70 7.05 -5.21 18.27
N CYS A 71 6.89 -5.64 17.02
CA CYS A 71 5.62 -5.42 16.31
C CYS A 71 4.46 -5.95 17.15
N SER A 72 4.67 -7.06 17.85
CA SER A 72 3.75 -7.68 18.79
C SER A 72 3.47 -6.90 20.08
N SER A 73 4.25 -5.88 20.47
CA SER A 73 3.89 -5.03 21.63
C SER A 73 2.71 -4.12 21.34
N CYS A 74 2.59 -3.64 20.10
CA CYS A 74 1.46 -2.83 19.65
C CYS A 74 0.41 -3.66 18.90
N HIS A 75 0.82 -4.78 18.30
CA HIS A 75 -0.02 -5.72 17.58
C HIS A 75 -0.01 -7.10 18.28
N PRO A 76 -0.41 -7.19 19.56
CA PRO A 76 -0.37 -8.45 20.29
C PRO A 76 -1.38 -9.46 19.75
N ALA A 77 -1.08 -10.74 19.96
CA ALA A 77 -2.01 -11.86 19.78
C ALA A 77 -2.86 -11.73 18.50
N ASP A 78 -4.19 -11.77 18.64
CA ASP A 78 -5.18 -11.74 17.58
C ASP A 78 -5.66 -10.33 17.21
N LEU A 79 -5.57 -9.36 18.13
CA LEU A 79 -6.04 -7.99 17.92
C LEU A 79 -5.19 -6.95 18.65
N GLY A 80 -4.87 -5.86 17.96
CA GLY A 80 -4.04 -4.79 18.48
C GLY A 80 -4.30 -3.43 17.81
N ALA A 81 -3.30 -2.56 17.84
CA ALA A 81 -3.35 -1.23 17.23
C ALA A 81 -3.74 -1.34 15.74
N GLY A 82 -4.62 -0.42 15.29
CA GLY A 82 -5.11 -0.43 13.91
C GLY A 82 -5.91 -1.70 13.54
N GLY A 83 -6.45 -2.41 14.52
CA GLY A 83 -7.25 -3.62 14.31
C GLY A 83 -6.44 -4.84 13.86
N LEU A 84 -5.12 -4.82 14.05
CA LEU A 84 -4.20 -5.87 13.61
C LEU A 84 -3.51 -6.53 14.80
N GLY A 85 -3.66 -7.86 14.92
CA GLY A 85 -2.82 -8.71 15.76
C GLY A 85 -1.81 -9.51 14.93
N LEU A 86 -0.55 -9.51 15.36
CA LEU A 86 0.58 -10.18 14.70
C LEU A 86 1.17 -11.32 15.54
N GLY A 87 0.47 -11.76 16.58
CA GLY A 87 0.92 -12.87 17.41
C GLY A 87 0.99 -14.18 16.63
N ALA A 88 1.89 -15.06 17.08
CA ALA A 88 2.01 -16.42 16.56
C ALA A 88 0.65 -17.14 16.58
N GLY A 89 0.30 -17.77 15.45
CA GLY A 89 -0.97 -18.44 15.25
C GLY A 89 -2.09 -17.55 14.68
N PHE A 90 -1.93 -16.22 14.66
CA PHE A 90 -2.94 -15.29 14.14
C PHE A 90 -2.44 -14.45 12.96
N SER A 91 -1.14 -14.12 12.95
CA SER A 91 -0.55 -13.14 12.03
C SER A 91 -0.83 -13.42 10.55
N TYR A 92 -0.76 -14.68 10.09
CA TYR A 92 -0.98 -15.03 8.69
C TYR A 92 -2.39 -14.67 8.25
N ASP A 93 -3.39 -15.20 8.96
CA ASP A 93 -4.81 -15.03 8.66
C ASP A 93 -5.25 -13.58 8.83
N ASN A 94 -4.57 -12.82 9.70
CA ASN A 94 -4.81 -11.39 9.88
C ASN A 94 -4.15 -10.50 8.80
N LEU A 95 -3.20 -11.02 8.02
CA LEU A 95 -2.45 -10.24 7.04
C LEU A 95 -2.87 -10.55 5.60
N VAL A 96 -2.91 -11.83 5.24
CA VAL A 96 -2.91 -12.26 3.84
C VAL A 96 -4.32 -12.16 3.26
N GLY A 97 -4.50 -11.28 2.27
CA GLY A 97 -5.80 -11.07 1.62
C GLY A 97 -6.82 -10.28 2.47
N VAL A 98 -6.40 -9.76 3.63
CA VAL A 98 -7.28 -9.04 4.55
C VAL A 98 -7.27 -7.54 4.25
N PRO A 99 -8.43 -6.88 4.07
CA PRO A 99 -8.52 -5.43 3.97
C PRO A 99 -7.95 -4.71 5.21
N SER A 100 -7.36 -3.54 5.03
CA SER A 100 -6.92 -2.72 6.16
C SER A 100 -8.11 -2.03 6.82
N ASP A 101 -8.15 -2.01 8.16
CA ASP A 101 -9.15 -1.25 8.90
C ASP A 101 -8.93 0.27 8.79
N GLN A 102 -7.70 0.67 8.43
CA GLN A 102 -7.39 2.08 8.19
C GLN A 102 -7.85 2.55 6.80
N ASP A 103 -7.98 1.62 5.84
CA ASP A 103 -8.50 1.86 4.49
C ASP A 103 -8.89 0.52 3.85
N SER A 104 -10.21 0.28 3.74
CA SER A 104 -10.76 -0.95 3.17
C SER A 104 -10.42 -1.17 1.69
N GLY A 105 -9.93 -0.16 0.98
CA GLY A 105 -9.50 -0.25 -0.41
C GLY A 105 -8.10 -0.86 -0.59
N ILE A 106 -7.35 -1.09 0.50
CA ILE A 106 -5.98 -1.63 0.47
C ILE A 106 -5.92 -2.93 1.27
N LEU A 107 -5.27 -3.95 0.72
CA LEU A 107 -4.98 -5.18 1.48
C LEU A 107 -3.74 -4.98 2.37
N ARG A 108 -3.81 -5.54 3.58
CA ARG A 108 -2.66 -5.63 4.50
C ARG A 108 -1.49 -6.34 3.81
N VAL A 109 -1.75 -7.49 3.21
CA VAL A 109 -0.89 -8.16 2.23
C VAL A 109 -1.71 -8.52 1.00
N SER A 110 -1.27 -8.03 -0.16
CA SER A 110 -1.76 -8.41 -1.48
C SER A 110 -0.79 -9.42 -2.10
N PRO A 111 -1.11 -10.72 -2.12
CA PRO A 111 -0.22 -11.75 -2.66
C PRO A 111 0.24 -11.41 -4.09
N GLY A 112 1.54 -11.53 -4.33
CA GLY A 112 2.18 -11.22 -5.62
C GLY A 112 2.44 -9.74 -5.87
N ASN A 113 1.89 -8.83 -5.04
CA ASN A 113 1.90 -7.39 -5.28
C ASN A 113 2.50 -6.63 -4.08
N PRO A 114 3.83 -6.68 -3.88
CA PRO A 114 4.48 -6.10 -2.71
C PRO A 114 4.28 -4.59 -2.60
N LEU A 115 4.38 -3.84 -3.69
CA LEU A 115 4.23 -2.37 -3.66
C LEU A 115 2.80 -1.91 -3.32
N SER A 116 1.81 -2.75 -3.62
CA SER A 116 0.40 -2.51 -3.28
C SER A 116 0.00 -3.04 -1.89
N SER A 117 0.91 -3.68 -1.17
CA SER A 117 0.65 -4.26 0.15
C SER A 117 0.94 -3.26 1.26
N LEU A 118 -0.05 -2.97 2.10
CA LEU A 118 0.11 -1.98 3.17
C LEU A 118 1.22 -2.36 4.16
N LEU A 119 1.40 -3.66 4.44
CA LEU A 119 2.51 -4.13 5.29
C LEU A 119 3.85 -3.65 4.76
N PHE A 120 4.15 -3.89 3.48
CA PHE A 120 5.44 -3.51 2.89
C PHE A 120 5.61 -1.99 2.87
N GLN A 121 4.55 -1.25 2.52
CA GLN A 121 4.58 0.22 2.58
C GLN A 121 4.94 0.72 3.98
N LYS A 122 4.30 0.17 5.03
CA LYS A 122 4.55 0.59 6.41
C LYS A 122 5.94 0.23 6.90
N VAL A 123 6.54 -0.88 6.46
CA VAL A 123 7.88 -1.27 6.94
C VAL A 123 9.03 -0.68 6.14
N ASN A 124 8.79 -0.28 4.88
CA ASN A 124 9.82 0.13 3.94
C ASN A 124 9.84 1.63 3.67
N CYS A 125 8.69 2.32 3.78
CA CYS A 125 8.53 3.72 3.37
C CYS A 125 8.30 4.66 4.55
N ASP A 126 8.94 5.82 4.52
CA ASP A 126 8.75 6.89 5.51
C ASP A 126 7.32 7.45 5.49
N GLN A 127 6.71 7.44 4.31
CA GLN A 127 5.35 7.90 4.07
C GLN A 127 4.56 6.76 3.41
N PRO A 128 3.95 5.84 4.18
CA PRO A 128 3.03 4.86 3.60
C PRO A 128 1.75 5.55 3.11
N GLN A 129 0.95 4.85 2.29
CA GLN A 129 -0.30 5.43 1.76
C GLN A 129 -1.28 5.83 2.88
N VAL A 130 -1.31 5.07 3.98
CA VAL A 130 -2.21 5.32 5.11
C VAL A 130 -1.47 5.15 6.44
N GLY A 131 -1.72 6.08 7.36
CA GLY A 131 -1.11 6.11 8.69
C GLY A 131 0.37 6.44 8.65
N PHE A 132 1.15 5.82 9.55
CA PHE A 132 2.57 6.10 9.71
C PHE A 132 3.42 4.85 9.47
N ARG A 133 4.71 5.07 9.22
CA ARG A 133 5.75 4.03 9.16
C ARG A 133 5.74 3.18 10.44
N MET A 134 5.99 1.89 10.29
CA MET A 134 6.14 0.93 11.37
C MET A 134 7.54 0.27 11.33
N PRO A 135 8.16 0.02 12.51
CA PRO A 135 7.72 0.47 13.83
C PRO A 135 7.85 2.00 14.00
N PRO A 136 7.11 2.63 14.94
CA PRO A 136 7.24 4.07 15.18
C PRO A 136 8.65 4.47 15.63
N GLY A 137 9.24 5.46 14.96
CA GLY A 137 10.57 5.98 15.32
C GLY A 137 11.75 5.08 14.94
N GLY A 138 11.51 3.98 14.21
CA GLY A 138 12.56 3.06 13.77
C GLY A 138 12.28 2.41 12.42
N SER A 139 13.12 1.45 12.05
CA SER A 139 12.98 0.69 10.81
C SER A 139 13.47 -0.74 10.99
N LEU A 140 12.81 -1.68 10.32
CA LEU A 140 13.39 -3.01 10.10
C LEU A 140 14.69 -2.91 9.31
N SER A 141 15.58 -3.90 9.43
CA SER A 141 16.78 -3.97 8.58
C SER A 141 16.41 -4.10 7.10
N LEU A 142 17.30 -3.67 6.19
CA LEU A 142 17.09 -3.84 4.74
C LEU A 142 16.88 -5.32 4.37
N THR A 143 17.54 -6.24 5.07
CA THR A 143 17.36 -7.69 4.90
C THR A 143 15.96 -8.14 5.27
N GLN A 144 15.40 -7.68 6.39
CA GLN A 144 14.02 -7.99 6.78
C GLN A 144 13.00 -7.36 5.83
N GLN A 145 13.23 -6.12 5.40
CA GLN A 145 12.39 -5.44 4.40
C GLN A 145 12.37 -6.22 3.07
N ALA A 146 13.54 -6.66 2.58
CA ALA A 146 13.67 -7.48 1.39
C ALA A 146 13.02 -8.86 1.54
N LEU A 147 13.17 -9.51 2.70
CA LEU A 147 12.51 -10.78 3.00
C LEU A 147 10.98 -10.65 2.94
N ILE A 148 10.42 -9.58 3.51
CA ILE A 148 8.98 -9.28 3.42
C ILE A 148 8.57 -9.02 1.96
N PHE A 149 9.34 -8.22 1.24
CA PHE A 149 9.08 -7.93 -0.18
C PHE A 149 8.99 -9.21 -1.00
N ASP A 150 10.00 -10.08 -0.92
CA ASP A 150 10.06 -11.30 -1.72
C ASP A 150 9.03 -12.34 -1.26
N TRP A 151 8.75 -12.44 0.05
CA TRP A 151 7.67 -13.30 0.54
C TRP A 151 6.32 -12.90 -0.08
N ILE A 152 5.99 -11.61 -0.10
CA ILE A 152 4.77 -11.11 -0.74
C ILE A 152 4.81 -11.36 -2.25
N ARG A 153 5.93 -11.03 -2.92
CA ARG A 153 6.13 -11.23 -4.36
C ARG A 153 5.90 -12.68 -4.78
N TRP A 154 6.27 -13.65 -3.95
CA TRP A 154 6.04 -15.08 -4.21
C TRP A 154 4.66 -15.58 -3.81
N GLY A 155 3.72 -14.68 -3.51
CA GLY A 155 2.34 -15.01 -3.20
C GLY A 155 2.07 -15.27 -1.73
N ALA A 156 2.92 -14.78 -0.83
CA ALA A 156 2.79 -14.95 0.62
C ALA A 156 2.60 -16.44 1.05
N PRO A 157 3.45 -17.38 0.59
CA PRO A 157 3.28 -18.79 0.91
C PRO A 157 3.55 -19.07 2.40
N LEU A 158 2.84 -20.05 2.97
CA LEU A 158 3.16 -20.59 4.30
C LEU A 158 4.52 -21.34 4.30
N SER A 159 4.84 -22.00 3.19
CA SER A 159 6.09 -22.70 2.99
C SER A 159 6.46 -22.71 1.51
N ARG A 160 7.74 -22.52 1.22
CA ARG A 160 8.37 -22.67 -0.08
C ARG A 160 9.81 -23.10 0.17
N LEU A 161 10.09 -24.37 -0.06
CA LEU A 161 11.46 -24.88 -0.02
C LEU A 161 11.92 -25.06 -1.46
N GLY A 162 13.04 -24.43 -1.82
CA GLY A 162 13.60 -24.56 -3.16
C GLY A 162 14.11 -25.97 -3.35
N PHE A 163 13.45 -26.74 -4.22
CA PHE A 163 14.14 -27.81 -4.93
C PHE A 163 14.57 -27.22 -6.27
N GLU A 164 15.81 -26.76 -6.34
CA GLU A 164 16.55 -26.83 -7.59
C GLU A 164 17.09 -28.27 -7.69
N ASP A 165 16.39 -29.06 -8.50
CA ASP A 165 16.69 -30.38 -9.08
C ASP A 165 17.54 -31.41 -8.29
N ARG A 166 16.88 -32.51 -7.91
CA ARG A 166 17.29 -33.87 -8.33
C ARG A 166 16.10 -34.69 -8.76
#